data_AF-A0A846I4C9-F1
#
_entry.id   AF-A0A846I4C9-F1
#
_cell.length_a   1.000
_cell.length_b   1.000
_cell.length_c   1.000
_cell.angle_alpha   90.00
_cell.angle_beta   90.00
_cell.angle_gamma   90.00
#
_symmetry.space_group_name_H-M   'P 1'
#
loop_
_entity.id
_entity.type
_entity.pdbx_description
1 polymer ?
#
loop_
_entity_poly.entity_id
_entity_poly.type
_entity_poly.pdbx_seq_one_letter_code
_entity_poly.pdbx_strand_id
1 'polypeptide(L)'
;MTPVEIMKKIGVCQQALTRGNTELKTLGVKKAAAEYDYKVALRKEILRLRQLEKQPATLINDLAKGKEEIAKLRLNRDIAETNYSVCIEAMRNLRLELEAYRSFLTWERVELKNT
;
A
#
# COMPACT_ATOMS: atom_id res chain seq x y z
N MET A 1 -9.78 23.37 -22.06
CA MET A 1 -9.41 22.04 -22.57
C MET A 1 -10.55 21.57 -23.46
N THR A 2 -10.28 21.03 -24.63
CA THR A 2 -11.35 20.52 -25.49
C THR A 2 -11.95 19.22 -24.91
N PRO A 3 -13.21 18.86 -25.24
CA PRO A 3 -13.79 17.58 -24.83
C PRO A 3 -12.93 16.37 -25.21
N VAL A 4 -12.25 16.43 -26.37
CA VAL A 4 -11.33 15.39 -26.84
C VAL A 4 -10.12 15.25 -25.92
N GLU A 5 -9.55 16.36 -25.45
CA GLU A 5 -8.45 16.34 -24.47
C GLU A 5 -8.88 15.74 -23.14
N ILE A 6 -10.09 16.08 -22.66
CA ILE A 6 -10.62 15.53 -21.41
C ILE A 6 -10.83 14.02 -21.52
N MET A 7 -11.43 13.55 -22.62
CA MET A 7 -11.61 12.11 -22.89
C MET A 7 -10.26 11.37 -22.95
N LYS A 8 -9.23 11.99 -23.54
CA LYS A 8 -7.88 11.42 -23.55
C LYS A 8 -7.31 11.28 -22.15
N LYS A 9 -7.45 12.31 -21.30
CA LYS A 9 -6.99 12.25 -19.90
C LYS A 9 -7.73 11.19 -19.08
N ILE A 10 -9.04 11.05 -19.27
CA ILE A 10 -9.84 9.97 -18.68
C ILE A 10 -9.26 8.59 -19.07
N GLY A 11 -8.95 8.38 -20.34
CA GLY A 11 -8.33 7.13 -20.81
C GLY A 11 -6.97 6.85 -20.15
N VAL A 12 -6.14 7.88 -19.97
CA VAL A 12 -4.86 7.76 -19.25
C VAL A 12 -5.07 7.36 -17.79
N CYS A 13 -5.99 8.01 -17.07
CA CYS A 13 -6.31 7.66 -15.68
C CYS A 13 -6.85 6.23 -15.55
N GLN A 14 -7.70 5.79 -16.49
CA GLN A 14 -8.21 4.41 -16.51
C GLN A 14 -7.08 3.39 -16.69
N GLN A 15 -6.17 3.62 -17.64
CA GLN A 15 -5.00 2.75 -17.84
C GLN A 15 -4.10 2.73 -16.61
N ALA A 16 -3.87 3.89 -15.97
CA ALA A 16 -3.11 3.98 -14.74
C ALA A 16 -3.76 3.20 -13.59
N LEU A 17 -5.10 3.23 -13.46
CA LEU A 17 -5.84 2.43 -12.48
C LEU A 17 -5.71 0.92 -12.74
N THR A 18 -5.78 0.48 -13.99
CA THR A 18 -5.57 -0.95 -14.34
C THR A 18 -4.17 -1.42 -13.94
N ARG A 19 -3.15 -0.60 -14.19
CA ARG A 19 -1.77 -0.87 -13.73
C ARG A 19 -1.69 -0.87 -12.21
N GLY A 20 -2.32 0.11 -11.56
CA GLY A 20 -2.43 0.22 -10.10
C GLY A 20 -3.03 -1.02 -9.45
N ASN A 21 -4.08 -1.62 -10.02
CA ASN A 21 -4.65 -2.87 -9.51
C ASN A 21 -3.64 -4.03 -9.49
N THR A 22 -2.82 -4.13 -10.55
CA THR A 22 -1.81 -5.19 -10.66
C THR A 22 -0.68 -4.98 -9.65
N GLU A 23 -0.24 -3.72 -9.51
CA GLU A 23 0.77 -3.35 -8.51
C GLU A 23 0.25 -3.57 -7.09
N LEU A 24 -0.99 -3.17 -6.80
CA LEU A 24 -1.62 -3.32 -5.48
C LEU A 24 -1.69 -4.79 -5.07
N LYS A 25 -2.04 -5.69 -6.00
CA LYS A 25 -1.99 -7.14 -5.76
C LYS A 25 -0.58 -7.60 -5.39
N THR A 26 0.42 -7.14 -6.15
CA THR A 26 1.82 -7.50 -5.91
C THR A 26 2.31 -7.00 -4.55
N LEU A 27 2.01 -5.75 -4.20
CA LEU A 27 2.32 -5.16 -2.90
C LEU A 27 1.59 -5.86 -1.76
N GLY A 28 0.33 -6.27 -1.98
CA GLY A 28 -0.45 -7.03 -1.00
C GLY A 28 0.20 -8.38 -0.67
N VAL A 29 0.66 -9.11 -1.68
CA VAL A 29 1.41 -10.36 -1.49
C VAL A 29 2.71 -10.12 -0.74
N LYS A 30 3.49 -9.08 -1.13
CA LYS A 30 4.74 -8.72 -0.44
C LYS A 30 4.51 -8.35 1.03
N LYS A 31 3.48 -7.55 1.32
CA LYS A 31 3.07 -7.18 2.69
C LYS A 31 2.75 -8.43 3.52
N ALA A 32 1.94 -9.34 2.97
CA ALA A 32 1.55 -10.57 3.66
C ALA A 32 2.74 -11.50 3.92
N ALA A 33 3.63 -11.66 2.93
CA ALA A 33 4.85 -12.46 3.08
C ALA A 33 5.78 -11.88 4.15
N ALA A 34 6.05 -10.57 4.12
CA ALA A 34 6.92 -9.93 5.10
C ALA A 34 6.38 -10.02 6.55
N GLU A 35 5.06 -9.90 6.73
CA GLU A 35 4.41 -10.10 8.04
C GLU A 35 4.52 -11.56 8.51
N TYR A 36 4.36 -12.53 7.61
CA TYR A 36 4.56 -13.94 7.92
C TYR A 36 5.99 -14.22 8.38
N ASP A 37 6.99 -13.80 7.60
CA ASP A 37 8.40 -14.03 7.89
C ASP A 37 8.81 -13.41 9.23
N TYR A 38 8.38 -12.16 9.48
CA TYR A 38 8.59 -11.48 10.75
C TYR A 38 7.98 -12.25 11.93
N LYS A 39 6.71 -12.66 11.83
CA LYS A 39 6.02 -13.37 12.92
C LYS A 39 6.63 -14.73 13.22
N VAL A 40 7.04 -15.48 12.19
CA VAL A 40 7.71 -16.77 12.36
C VAL A 40 9.06 -16.59 13.04
N ALA A 41 9.89 -15.65 12.57
CA ALA A 41 11.20 -15.39 13.15
C ALA A 41 11.10 -14.89 14.60
N LEU A 42 10.20 -13.94 14.88
CA LEU A 42 9.96 -13.42 16.23
C LEU A 42 9.55 -14.55 17.19
N ARG A 43 8.61 -15.42 16.77
CA ARG A 43 8.17 -16.53 17.60
C ARG A 43 9.31 -17.50 17.92
N LYS A 44 10.14 -17.84 16.92
CA LYS A 44 11.31 -18.72 17.13
C LYS A 44 12.28 -18.12 18.15
N GLU A 45 12.55 -16.83 18.07
CA GLU A 45 13.45 -16.17 19.02
C GLU A 45 12.86 -16.08 20.43
N ILE A 46 11.57 -15.75 20.56
CA ILE A 46 10.89 -15.75 21.85
C ILE A 46 10.99 -17.13 22.52
N LEU A 47 10.77 -18.21 21.77
CA LEU A 47 10.91 -19.57 22.28
C LEU A 47 12.36 -19.88 22.70
N ARG A 48 13.34 -19.47 21.89
CA ARG A 48 14.77 -19.63 22.19
C ARG A 48 15.16 -18.92 23.50
N LEU A 49 14.80 -17.64 23.63
CA LEU A 49 15.08 -16.83 24.83
C LEU A 49 14.39 -17.39 26.07
N ARG A 50 13.17 -17.94 25.93
CA ARG A 50 12.43 -18.53 27.05
C ARG A 50 12.99 -19.87 27.48
N GLN A 51 13.28 -20.77 26.53
CA GLN A 51 13.61 -22.17 26.83
C GLN A 51 15.11 -22.38 27.06
N LEU A 52 15.96 -21.74 26.27
CA LEU A 52 17.41 -21.97 26.33
C LEU A 52 18.09 -20.97 27.27
N GLU A 53 17.73 -19.69 27.18
CA GLU A 53 18.35 -18.63 27.99
C GLU A 53 17.58 -18.31 29.28
N LYS A 54 16.38 -18.87 29.46
CA LYS A 54 15.52 -18.67 30.65
C LYS A 54 15.30 -17.19 31.01
N GLN A 55 15.25 -16.31 30.01
CA GLN A 55 15.03 -14.88 30.21
C GLN A 55 13.70 -14.60 30.93
N PRO A 56 13.60 -13.53 31.73
CA PRO A 56 12.35 -13.09 32.34
C PRO A 56 11.28 -12.77 31.29
N ALA A 57 10.02 -13.17 31.54
CA ALA A 57 8.92 -12.95 30.59
C ALA A 57 8.71 -11.47 30.25
N THR A 58 9.01 -10.57 31.18
CA THR A 58 8.94 -9.11 31.01
C THR A 58 9.97 -8.57 30.00
N LEU A 59 11.12 -9.23 29.82
CA LEU A 59 12.21 -8.76 28.96
C LEU A 59 12.25 -9.45 27.59
N ILE A 60 11.67 -10.65 27.46
CA ILE A 60 11.79 -11.46 26.24
C ILE A 60 11.33 -10.73 24.99
N ASN A 61 10.22 -9.98 25.06
CA ASN A 61 9.71 -9.26 23.89
C ASN A 61 10.65 -8.18 23.40
N ASP A 62 11.26 -7.42 24.33
CA ASP A 62 12.16 -6.33 23.99
C ASP A 62 13.49 -6.87 23.43
N LEU A 63 14.01 -7.93 24.05
CA LEU A 63 15.20 -8.64 23.56
C LEU A 63 14.98 -9.25 22.17
N ALA A 64 13.87 -9.95 21.97
CA ALA A 64 13.57 -10.57 20.68
C ALA A 64 13.38 -9.53 19.57
N LYS A 65 12.69 -8.41 19.86
CA LYS A 65 12.50 -7.33 18.89
C LYS A 65 13.77 -6.50 18.64
N GLY A 66 14.66 -6.43 19.63
CA GLY A 66 15.95 -5.76 19.53
C GLY A 66 17.01 -6.56 18.77
N LYS A 67 16.82 -7.87 18.60
CA LYS A 67 17.71 -8.70 17.78
C LYS A 67 17.72 -8.19 16.34
N GLU A 68 18.92 -7.90 15.82
CA GLU A 68 19.15 -7.28 14.52
C GLU A 68 18.35 -7.92 13.38
N GLU A 69 18.40 -9.26 13.27
CA GLU A 69 17.66 -10.00 12.23
C GLU A 69 16.14 -9.78 12.31
N ILE A 70 15.57 -9.76 13.51
CA ILE A 70 14.13 -9.55 13.72
C ILE A 70 13.77 -8.08 13.49
N ALA A 71 14.61 -7.16 13.94
CA ALA A 71 14.43 -5.73 13.69
C ALA A 71 14.43 -5.43 12.18
N LYS A 72 15.32 -6.09 11.41
CA LYS A 72 15.37 -5.97 9.95
C LYS A 72 14.11 -6.54 9.27
N LEU A 73 13.63 -7.70 9.71
CA LEU A 73 12.37 -8.26 9.20
C LEU A 73 11.17 -7.35 9.52
N ARG A 74 11.14 -6.76 10.72
CA ARG A 74 10.13 -5.78 11.11
C ARG A 74 10.18 -4.53 10.23
N LEU A 75 11.36 -3.99 9.98
CA LEU A 75 11.56 -2.85 9.09
C LEU A 75 11.02 -3.15 7.68
N ASN A 76 11.39 -4.31 7.11
CA ASN A 76 10.92 -4.71 5.78
C ASN A 76 9.40 -4.85 5.72
N ARG A 77 8.79 -5.42 6.77
CA ARG A 77 7.34 -5.48 6.90
C ARG A 77 6.72 -4.09 6.92
N ASP A 78 7.23 -3.21 7.76
CA ASP A 78 6.68 -1.86 7.93
C ASP A 78 6.78 -1.07 6.61
N ILE A 79 7.89 -1.21 5.88
CA ILE A 79 8.06 -0.66 4.51
C ILE A 79 7.02 -1.25 3.55
N ALA A 80 6.82 -2.57 3.54
CA ALA A 80 5.86 -3.22 2.67
C ALA A 80 4.41 -2.77 2.98
N GLU A 81 4.09 -2.56 4.25
CA GLU A 81 2.81 -1.99 4.68
C GLU A 81 2.64 -0.55 4.20
N THR A 82 3.63 0.31 4.40
CA THR A 82 3.59 1.69 3.91
C THR A 82 3.41 1.74 2.40
N ASN A 83 4.16 0.94 1.64
CA ASN A 83 4.05 0.89 0.18
C ASN A 83 2.65 0.46 -0.29
N TYR A 84 2.07 -0.55 0.35
CA TYR A 84 0.71 -0.98 0.06
C TYR A 84 -0.31 0.14 0.31
N SER A 85 -0.22 0.82 1.45
CA SER A 85 -1.11 1.93 1.81
C SER A 85 -0.96 3.12 0.86
N VAL A 86 0.26 3.49 0.49
CA VAL A 86 0.53 4.58 -0.47
C VAL A 86 -0.06 4.25 -1.85
N CYS A 87 0.03 2.99 -2.29
CA CYS A 87 -0.57 2.56 -3.56
C CYS A 87 -2.09 2.71 -3.55
N ILE A 88 -2.76 2.35 -2.46
CA ILE A 88 -4.21 2.53 -2.29
C ILE A 88 -4.60 4.00 -2.43
N GLU A 89 -3.90 4.90 -1.72
CA GLU A 89 -4.18 6.33 -1.77
C GLU A 89 -3.88 6.93 -3.15
N ALA A 90 -2.81 6.49 -3.82
CA ALA A 90 -2.53 6.89 -5.20
C ALA A 90 -3.66 6.49 -6.16
N MET A 91 -4.20 5.27 -6.02
CA MET A 91 -5.37 4.83 -6.80
C MET A 91 -6.65 5.58 -6.42
N ARG A 92 -6.78 6.05 -5.19
CA ARG A 92 -7.89 6.91 -4.76
C ARG A 92 -7.79 8.27 -5.44
N ASN A 93 -6.60 8.86 -5.49
CA ASN A 93 -6.37 10.14 -6.16
C ASN A 93 -6.70 10.05 -7.66
N LEU A 94 -6.29 8.99 -8.34
CA LEU A 94 -6.65 8.76 -9.75
C LEU A 94 -8.17 8.67 -9.98
N ARG A 95 -8.91 8.06 -9.03
CA ARG A 95 -10.39 8.02 -9.10
C ARG A 95 -11.00 9.39 -8.89
N LEU A 96 -10.48 10.20 -7.98
CA LEU A 96 -10.94 11.58 -7.79
C LEU A 96 -10.66 12.44 -9.02
N GLU A 97 -9.51 12.25 -9.66
CA GLU A 97 -9.16 12.95 -10.91
C GLU A 97 -10.13 12.59 -12.05
N LEU A 98 -10.52 11.31 -12.17
CA LEU A 98 -11.56 10.88 -13.11
C LEU A 98 -12.90 11.58 -12.87
N GLU A 99 -13.34 11.69 -11.61
CA GLU A 99 -14.58 12.39 -11.27
C GLU A 99 -14.52 13.89 -11.58
N ALA A 100 -13.35 14.52 -11.40
CA ALA A 100 -13.13 15.90 -11.81
C ALA A 100 -13.25 16.06 -13.34
N TYR A 101 -12.63 15.18 -14.13
CA TYR A 101 -12.76 15.21 -15.60
C TYR A 101 -14.19 14.96 -16.08
N ARG A 102 -14.95 14.07 -15.44
CA ARG A 102 -16.37 13.85 -15.75
C ARG A 102 -17.21 15.11 -15.46
N SER A 103 -16.90 15.81 -14.37
CA SER A 103 -17.54 17.08 -14.03
C SER A 103 -17.28 18.15 -15.09
N PHE A 104 -16.04 18.27 -15.58
CA PHE A 104 -15.71 19.21 -16.65
C PHE A 104 -16.45 18.90 -17.97
N LEU A 105 -16.53 17.64 -18.39
CA LEU A 105 -17.32 17.27 -19.57
C LEU A 105 -18.80 17.60 -19.41
N THR A 106 -19.33 17.43 -18.20
CA THR A 106 -20.74 17.74 -17.91
C THR A 106 -20.99 19.24 -18.01
N TRP A 107 -20.07 20.07 -17.50
CA TRP A 107 -20.13 21.52 -17.60
C TRP A 107 -20.04 22.00 -19.06
N GLU A 108 -19.05 21.55 -19.82
CA GLU A 108 -18.90 21.87 -21.26
C GLU A 108 -20.18 21.53 -22.05
N ARG A 109 -20.81 20.39 -21.76
CA ARG A 109 -22.08 20.00 -22.39
C ARG A 109 -23.22 20.98 -22.09
N VAL A 110 -23.26 21.56 -20.90
CA VAL A 110 -24.28 22.55 -20.52
C VAL A 110 -24.03 23.88 -21.24
N GLU A 111 -22.78 24.35 -21.29
CA GLU A 111 -22.42 25.58 -22.00
C GLU A 111 -22.76 25.51 -23.50
N LEU A 112 -22.45 24.38 -24.14
CA LEU A 112 -22.80 24.14 -25.55
C LEU A 112 -24.32 24.13 -25.82
N LYS A 113 -25.16 23.83 -24.83
CA LYS A 113 -26.63 23.88 -24.97
C LYS A 113 -27.20 25.27 -24.76
N ASN A 114 -26.46 26.13 -24.06
CA ASN A 114 -26.86 27.50 -23.75
C ASN A 114 -26.40 28.50 -24.84
N THR A 115 -25.66 28.02 -25.84
CA THR A 115 -25.20 28.76 -27.02
C THR A 115 -26.08 28.44 -28.21
#